data_AF-A0A2J0Q6K2-F1
#
_entry.id   AF-A0A2J0Q6K2-F1
#
_cell.length_a   1.000
_cell.length_b   1.000
_cell.length_c   1.000
_cell.angle_alpha   90.00
_cell.angle_beta   90.00
_cell.angle_gamma   90.00
#
_symmetry.space_group_name_H-M   'P 1'
#
loop_
_entity.id
_entity.type
_entity.pdbx_description
1 polymer ?
#
loop_
_entity_poly.entity_id
_entity_poly.type
_entity_poly.pdbx_seq_one_letter_code
_entity_poly.pdbx_strand_id
1 'polypeptide(L)' 'MENLSKEVKEKTKGYILTALGLVAGLAWNDAIKALIDSIFKIDKNTIIAKFIYATIITVIVVTLATSLLRSDAKK' A
#
# COMPACT_ATOMS: atom_id res chain seq x y z
N MET A 1 20.94 28.37 13.59
CA MET A 1 20.61 28.28 12.15
C MET A 1 20.83 26.88 11.58
N GLU A 2 21.93 26.18 11.89
CA GLU A 2 22.23 24.86 11.29
C GLU A 2 21.22 23.76 11.64
N ASN A 3 20.75 23.69 12.89
CA ASN A 3 19.79 22.68 13.35
C ASN A 3 18.40 22.80 12.68
N LEU A 4 17.94 24.03 12.44
CA LEU A 4 16.65 24.28 11.78
C LEU A 4 16.64 23.74 10.34
N SER A 5 17.74 23.89 9.61
CA SER A 5 17.85 23.37 8.24
C SER A 5 17.84 21.84 8.19
N LYS A 6 18.41 21.17 9.20
CA LYS A 6 18.40 19.70 9.32
C LYS A 6 16.99 19.20 9.63
N GLU A 7 16.33 19.83 10.59
CA GLU A 7 14.96 19.49 11.01
C GLU A 7 13.95 19.66 9.88
N VAL A 8 14.03 20.77 9.13
CA VAL A 8 13.19 20.99 7.93
C VAL A 8 13.43 19.88 6.90
N LYS A 9 14.69 19.54 6.60
CA LYS A 9 15.01 18.46 5.65
C LYS A 9 14.44 17.11 6.10
N GLU A 10 14.52 16.77 7.38
CA GLU A 10 13.97 15.53 7.92
C GLU A 10 12.45 15.48 7.79
N LYS A 11 11.75 16.55 8.17
CA LYS A 11 10.29 16.61 8.05
C LYS A 11 9.83 16.59 6.59
N THR A 12 10.51 17.32 5.70
CA THR A 12 10.21 17.29 4.26
C THR A 12 10.36 15.89 3.68
N LYS A 13 11.42 15.15 4.04
CA LYS A 13 11.57 13.74 3.62
C LYS A 13 10.40 12.88 4.10
N GLY A 14 9.97 13.05 5.35
CA GLY A 14 8.80 12.37 5.90
C GLY A 14 7.53 12.66 5.10
N TYR A 15 7.25 13.93 4.81
CA TYR A 15 6.08 14.31 4.02
C TYR A 15 6.12 13.79 2.58
N ILE A 16 7.28 13.83 1.93
CA ILE A 16 7.47 13.24 0.60
C ILE A 16 7.19 11.75 0.64
N LEU A 17 7.76 11.03 1.61
CA LEU A 17 7.56 9.59 1.74
C LEU A 17 6.09 9.25 1.98
N THR A 18 5.38 10.00 2.83
CA THR A 18 3.96 9.80 3.08
C THR A 18 3.13 10.06 1.81
N ALA A 19 3.40 11.15 1.10
CA ALA A 19 2.72 11.47 -0.16
C ALA A 19 2.95 10.39 -1.22
N LEU A 20 4.20 9.92 -1.37
CA LEU A 20 4.53 8.82 -2.28
C LEU A 20 3.89 7.50 -1.85
N GLY A 21 3.82 7.22 -0.54
CA GLY A 21 3.12 6.06 0.00
C GLY A 21 1.64 6.05 -0.37
N LEU A 22 0.98 7.22 -0.33
CA LEU A 22 -0.41 7.36 -0.78
C LEU A 22 -0.53 7.08 -2.29
N VAL A 23 0.31 7.70 -3.11
CA VAL A 23 0.30 7.49 -4.57
C VAL A 23 0.58 6.03 -4.92
N ALA A 24 1.54 5.39 -4.27
CA ALA A 24 1.85 3.97 -4.46
C ALA A 24 0.67 3.07 -4.06
N GLY A 25 -0.02 3.36 -2.96
CA GLY A 25 -1.22 2.64 -2.55
C GLY A 25 -2.36 2.77 -3.55
N LEU A 26 -2.58 3.96 -4.11
CA LEU A 26 -3.57 4.20 -5.15
C LEU A 26 -3.22 3.47 -6.46
N ALA A 27 -1.95 3.52 -6.89
CA ALA A 27 -1.49 2.82 -8.09
C ALA A 27 -1.62 1.30 -7.97
N TRP A 28 -1.35 0.75 -6.78
CA TRP A 28 -1.45 -0.69 -6.55
C TRP A 28 -2.92 -1.17 -6.59
N ASN A 29 -3.87 -0.35 -6.14
CA ASN A 29 -5.30 -0.64 -6.24
C ASN A 29 -5.71 -0.89 -7.70
N ASP A 30 -5.33 0.02 -8.61
CA ASP A 30 -5.66 -0.11 -10.03
C ASP A 30 -4.91 -1.25 -10.72
N ALA A 31 -3.64 -1.46 -10.35
CA ALA A 31 -2.83 -2.56 -10.89
C ALA A 31 -3.44 -3.95 -10.56
N ILE A 32 -3.89 -4.17 -9.33
CA ILE A 32 -4.51 -5.44 -8.93
C ILE A 32 -5.83 -5.65 -9.67
N LYS A 33 -6.66 -4.61 -9.82
CA LYS A 33 -7.90 -4.70 -10.59
C LYS A 33 -7.64 -5.07 -12.05
N ALA A 34 -6.65 -4.44 -12.68
CA ALA A 34 -6.25 -4.74 -14.05
C ALA A 34 -5.69 -6.17 -14.20
N LEU A 35 -4.93 -6.64 -13.20
CA LEU A 35 -4.42 -8.01 -13.18
C LEU A 35 -5.56 -9.04 -13.09
N ILE A 36 -6.53 -8.81 -12.22
CA ILE A 36 -7.71 -9.70 -12.08
C ILE A 36 -8.50 -9.72 -13.40
N ASP A 37 -8.75 -8.56 -14.00
CA ASP A 37 -9.42 -8.45 -15.30
C ASP A 37 -8.69 -9.24 -16.39
N SER A 38 -7.35 -9.08 -16.47
CA SER A 38 -6.51 -9.76 -17.45
C SER A 38 -6.47 -11.28 -17.28
N ILE A 39 -6.38 -11.79 -16.04
CA ILE A 39 -6.26 -13.23 -15.78
C ILE A 39 -7.60 -13.92 -15.95
N PHE A 40 -8.67 -13.35 -15.40
CA PHE A 40 -9.95 -14.02 -15.33
C PHE A 40 -10.82 -13.76 -16.58
N LYS A 41 -10.54 -12.70 -17.37
CA LYS A 41 -11.44 -12.21 -18.44
C LYS A 41 -12.89 -12.04 -17.97
N ILE A 42 -13.08 -11.89 -16.67
CA ILE A 42 -14.37 -11.70 -16.00
C ILE A 42 -14.53 -10.19 -15.84
N ASP A 43 -15.69 -9.68 -16.22
CA ASP A 43 -16.01 -8.27 -16.04
C ASP A 43 -15.72 -7.81 -14.59
N LYS A 44 -15.09 -6.63 -14.48
CA LYS A 44 -14.73 -5.98 -13.21
C LYS A 44 -15.93 -5.82 -12.25
N ASN A 45 -17.14 -5.86 -12.80
CA ASN A 45 -18.40 -5.71 -12.07
C ASN A 45 -19.00 -7.03 -11.55
N THR A 46 -18.43 -8.19 -11.89
CA THR A 46 -18.91 -9.47 -11.38
C THR A 46 -18.59 -9.59 -9.88
N ILE A 47 -19.57 -10.04 -9.10
CA ILE A 47 -19.46 -10.20 -7.64
C ILE A 47 -18.24 -11.05 -7.27
N ILE A 48 -17.96 -12.10 -8.06
CA ILE A 48 -16.82 -13.01 -7.87
C ILE A 48 -15.47 -12.27 -7.95
N ALA A 49 -15.30 -11.35 -8.92
CA ALA A 49 -14.07 -10.59 -9.07
C ALA A 49 -13.80 -9.69 -7.83
N LYS A 50 -14.86 -9.12 -7.24
CA LYS A 50 -14.76 -8.32 -6.01
C LYS A 50 -14.35 -9.16 -4.80
N PHE A 51 -14.86 -10.40 -4.68
CA PHE A 51 -14.46 -11.31 -3.60
C PHE A 51 -13.01 -11.79 -3.74
N ILE A 52 -12.55 -12.07 -4.96
CA ILE A 52 -11.15 -12.41 -5.23
C ILE A 52 -10.25 -11.22 -4.86
N TYR A 53 -10.60 -10.02 -5.34
CA TYR A 53 -9.88 -8.80 -5.01
C TYR A 53 -9.79 -8.58 -3.48
N ALA A 54 -10.92 -8.68 -2.77
CA ALA A 54 -10.97 -8.49 -1.32
C ALA A 54 -10.07 -9.52 -0.60
N THR A 55 -10.13 -10.79 -1.00
CA THR A 55 -9.32 -11.86 -0.40
C THR A 55 -7.83 -11.60 -0.58
N ILE A 56 -7.40 -11.24 -1.80
CA ILE A 56 -5.99 -10.95 -2.11
C ILE A 56 -5.50 -9.76 -1.27
N ILE A 57 -6.25 -8.66 -1.24
CA ILE A 57 -5.89 -7.48 -0.47
C ILE A 57 -5.82 -7.79 1.03
N THR A 58 -6.78 -8.55 1.58
CA THR A 58 -6.74 -8.95 2.99
C THR A 58 -5.49 -9.76 3.32
N VAL A 59 -5.11 -10.73 2.48
CA VAL A 59 -3.89 -11.53 2.71
C VAL A 59 -2.63 -10.65 2.69
N ILE A 60 -2.52 -9.73 1.73
CA ILE A 60 -1.38 -8.80 1.63
C ILE A 60 -1.32 -7.91 2.89
N VAL A 61 -2.45 -7.28 3.26
CA VAL A 61 -2.51 -6.38 4.41
C VAL A 61 -2.20 -7.10 5.72
N VAL A 62 -2.75 -8.30 5.94
CA VAL A 62 -2.48 -9.10 7.15
C VAL A 62 -1.00 -9.51 7.22
N THR A 63 -0.40 -9.91 6.09
CA THR A 63 1.02 -10.29 6.04
C THR A 63 1.93 -9.09 6.36
N LEU A 64 1.64 -7.93 5.77
CA LEU A 64 2.40 -6.70 6.05
C LEU A 64 2.21 -6.23 7.49
N ALA A 65 0.97 -6.22 7.99
CA ALA A 65 0.65 -5.80 9.35
C ALA A 65 1.32 -6.72 10.40
N THR A 66 1.25 -8.03 10.21
CA THR A 66 1.91 -8.99 11.11
C THR A 66 3.43 -8.87 11.07
N SER A 67 4.04 -8.61 9.91
CA SER A 67 5.48 -8.37 9.79
C SER A 67 5.93 -7.08 10.50
N LEU A 68 5.15 -6.00 10.40
CA LEU A 68 5.42 -4.73 11.08
C LEU A 68 5.29 -4.88 12.59
N LEU A 69 4.16 -5.42 13.07
CA LEU A 69 3.91 -5.66 14.50
C LEU A 69 4.99 -6.55 15.14
N ARG A 70 5.47 -7.55 14.41
CA ARG A 70 6.53 -8.45 14.88
C ARG A 70 7.90 -7.77 14.94
N SER A 71 8.13 -6.73 14.13
CA SER A 71 9.37 -5.95 14.14
C SER A 71 9.41 -4.96 15.31
N ASP A 72 8.28 -4.36 15.66
CA ASP A 72 8.17 -3.51 16.86
C ASP A 72 8.28 -4.33 18.16
N ALA A 73 7.76 -5.56 18.19
CA ALA A 73 7.89 -6.45 19.35
C ALA A 73 9.33 -6.97 19.59
N LYS A 74 10.26 -6.76 18.65
CA LYS A 74 11.66 -7.24 18.72
C LYS A 74 12.65 -6.12 19.06
N LYS A 75 12.18 -4.90 19.25
CA LYS A 75 12.97 -3.72 19.64
C LYS A 75 12.75 -3.38 21.11
#